data_AF-A0A9Q1HG36-F1
#
_entry.id   AF-A0A9Q1HG36-F1
#
_cell.length_a   1.000
_cell.length_b   1.000
_cell.length_c   1.000
_cell.angle_alpha   90.00
_cell.angle_beta   90.00
_cell.angle_gamma   90.00
#
_symmetry.space_group_name_H-M   'P 1'
#
loop_
_entity.id
_entity.type
_entity.pdbx_description
1 polymer ?
#
loop_
_entity_poly.entity_id
_entity_poly.type
_entity_poly.pdbx_seq_one_letter_code
_entity_poly.pdbx_strand_id
1 'polypeptide(L)' 'MQVTELPKGGQLSLKGNVVNVPVNVMPAVTTLPRHIGASETIAVKLKKKLKKKSHVYIENVRPQKVFEALQWLTSNG' A
#
# COMPACT_ATOMS: atom_id res chain seq x y z
N MET A 1 10.04 -8.25 13.37
CA MET A 1 8.92 -9.06 13.91
C MET A 1 9.02 -10.44 13.30
N GLN A 2 8.83 -11.50 14.07
CA GLN A 2 8.87 -12.88 13.59
C GLN A 2 7.66 -13.64 14.11
N VAL A 3 6.97 -14.36 13.23
CA VAL A 3 5.89 -15.28 13.61
C VAL A 3 6.49 -16.66 13.84
N THR A 4 6.21 -17.28 14.98
CA THR A 4 6.74 -18.60 15.35
C THR A 4 5.62 -19.48 15.91
N GLU A 5 5.63 -20.77 15.61
CA GLU A 5 4.71 -21.72 16.22
C GLU A 5 5.00 -21.89 17.71
N LEU A 6 3.96 -21.89 18.54
CA LEU A 6 4.09 -22.24 19.95
C LEU A 6 4.18 -23.77 20.10
N PRO A 7 4.90 -24.27 21.13
CA PRO A 7 5.15 -25.70 21.28
C PRO A 7 3.90 -26.58 21.42
N LYS A 8 2.74 -26.00 21.78
CA LYS A 8 1.47 -26.72 21.96
C LYS A 8 0.31 -25.87 21.48
N GLY A 9 -0.73 -26.53 20.98
CA GLY A 9 -2.02 -25.89 20.67
C GLY A 9 -2.14 -25.25 19.29
N GLY A 10 -1.16 -25.42 18.40
CA GLY A 10 -1.23 -24.91 17.01
C GLY A 10 -1.32 -23.39 16.89
N GLN A 11 -1.08 -22.67 17.98
CA GLN A 11 -1.16 -21.22 18.03
C GLN A 11 0.18 -20.58 17.61
N LEU A 12 0.09 -19.45 16.91
CA LEU A 12 1.26 -18.66 16.52
C LEU A 12 1.56 -17.60 17.58
N SER A 13 2.84 -17.40 17.85
CA SER A 13 3.38 -16.32 18.68
C SER A 13 4.11 -15.28 17.81
N LEU A 14 4.11 -14.03 18.29
CA LEU A 14 4.78 -12.89 17.66
C LEU A 14 5.98 -12.48 18.52
N LYS A 15 7.20 -12.67 17.99
CA LYS A 15 8.43 -12.20 18.62
C LYS A 15 8.80 -10.80 18.11
N GLY A 16 8.81 -9.82 19.00
CA GLY A 16 9.19 -8.42 18.73
C GLY A 16 8.36 -7.43 19.55
N ASN A 17 8.65 -6.14 19.40
CA ASN A 17 7.86 -5.09 20.06
C ASN A 17 6.45 -5.03 19.48
N VAL A 18 5.44 -5.02 20.36
CA VAL A 18 4.03 -4.84 20.00
C VAL A 18 3.58 -3.53 20.62
N VAL A 19 3.01 -2.65 19.79
CA VAL A 19 2.43 -1.38 20.24
C VAL A 19 0.96 -1.38 19.83
N ASN A 20 0.09 -1.16 20.81
CA ASN A 20 -1.33 -0.94 20.55
C ASN A 20 -1.52 0.49 20.06
N VAL A 21 -1.85 0.64 18.78
CA VAL A 21 -2.19 1.94 18.20
C VAL A 21 -3.72 2.03 18.17
N PRO A 22 -4.33 3.03 18.83
CA PRO A 22 -5.78 3.24 18.72
C PRO A 22 -6.10 3.58 17.27
N VAL A 23 -6.94 2.75 16.64
CA VAL A 23 -7.38 2.94 15.26
C VAL A 23 -8.90 3.08 15.23
N ASN A 24 -9.37 4.12 14.54
CA ASN A 24 -10.79 4.26 14.29
C ASN A 24 -11.21 3.25 13.21
N VAL A 25 -12.00 2.25 13.59
CA VAL A 25 -12.51 1.22 12.68
C VAL A 25 -13.80 1.62 11.99
N MET A 26 -14.47 2.69 12.44
CA MET A 26 -15.74 3.16 11.86
C MET A 26 -15.68 3.30 10.34
N PRO A 27 -14.64 3.94 9.75
CA PRO A 27 -14.56 4.07 8.30
C PRO A 27 -14.52 2.74 7.56
N ALA A 28 -13.97 1.69 8.15
CA ALA A 28 -13.90 0.38 7.51
C ALA A 28 -15.21 -0.40 7.62
N VAL A 29 -15.91 -0.32 8.77
CA VAL A 29 -17.15 -1.06 9.03
C VAL A 29 -18.39 -0.39 8.43
N THR A 30 -18.38 0.95 8.25
CA THR A 30 -19.50 1.68 7.66
C THR A 30 -19.43 1.78 6.14
N THR A 31 -18.28 1.48 5.55
CA THR A 31 -18.15 1.44 4.08
C THR A 31 -18.46 0.06 3.54
N LEU A 32 -19.22 0.00 2.46
CA LEU A 32 -19.35 -1.22 1.67
C LEU A 32 -17.97 -1.73 1.23
N PRO A 33 -17.78 -3.06 1.09
CA PRO A 33 -16.57 -3.61 0.50
C PRO A 33 -16.24 -2.90 -0.81
N ARG A 34 -14.98 -2.47 -0.95
CA ARG A 34 -14.54 -1.84 -2.19
C ARG A 34 -14.69 -2.82 -3.34
N HIS A 35 -15.10 -2.31 -4.50
CA HIS A 35 -15.05 -3.06 -5.73
C HIS A 35 -13.64 -3.63 -5.93
N ILE A 36 -13.51 -4.89 -6.36
CA ILE A 36 -12.22 -5.59 -6.42
C ILE A 36 -11.19 -4.79 -7.22
N GLY A 37 -11.60 -4.21 -8.37
CA GLY A 37 -10.72 -3.35 -9.18
C GLY A 37 -10.25 -2.06 -8.49
N ALA A 38 -10.92 -1.59 -7.44
CA ALA A 38 -10.49 -0.44 -6.65
C ALA A 38 -9.49 -0.79 -5.53
N SER A 39 -9.27 -2.09 -5.29
CA SER A 39 -8.23 -2.56 -4.37
C SER A 39 -6.92 -2.93 -5.06
N GLU A 40 -6.93 -3.00 -6.38
CA GLU A 40 -5.75 -3.33 -7.18
C GLU A 40 -4.72 -2.19 -7.16
N THR A 41 -3.44 -2.59 -7.24
CA THR A 41 -2.31 -1.66 -7.33
C THR A 41 -1.47 -2.01 -8.54
N ILE A 42 -0.91 -0.99 -9.20
CA ILE A 42 0.02 -1.15 -10.31
C ILE A 42 1.42 -0.72 -9.89
N ALA A 43 2.44 -1.41 -10.39
CA ALA A 43 3.82 -1.03 -10.16
C ALA A 43 4.18 0.19 -11.01
N VAL A 44 4.49 1.32 -10.35
CA VAL A 44 4.90 2.56 -11.00
C VAL A 44 6.40 2.75 -10.82
N LYS A 45 7.11 3.02 -11.92
CA LYS A 45 8.56 3.28 -11.91
C LYS A 45 8.84 4.71 -12.37
N LEU A 46 9.34 5.54 -11.46
CA LEU A 46 9.67 6.94 -11.76
C LEU A 46 11.15 7.10 -12.11
N LYS A 47 11.40 7.78 -13.22
CA LYS A 47 12.75 8.14 -13.67
C LYS A 47 13.04 9.61 -13.36
N LYS A 48 14.23 9.90 -12.84
CA LYS A 48 14.69 11.29 -12.66
C LYS A 48 14.91 12.02 -13.99
N LYS A 49 15.31 11.30 -15.04
CA LYS A 49 15.42 11.81 -16.42
C LYS A 49 14.98 10.72 -17.40
N LEU A 50 14.25 11.09 -18.44
CA LEU A 50 13.69 10.14 -19.41
C LEU A 50 14.78 9.30 -20.11
N LYS A 51 15.92 9.92 -20.44
CA LYS A 51 17.08 9.29 -21.11
C LYS A 51 17.80 8.24 -20.25
N LYS A 52 17.60 8.21 -18.93
CA LYS A 52 18.28 7.26 -18.04
C LYS A 52 17.61 5.89 -18.09
N LYS A 53 18.43 4.83 -18.03
CA LYS A 53 17.94 3.44 -17.94
C LYS A 53 17.45 3.10 -16.53
N SER A 54 18.06 3.67 -15.49
CA SER A 54 17.70 3.41 -14.09
C SER A 54 16.45 4.16 -13.65
N HIS A 55 15.73 3.55 -12.70
CA HIS A 55 14.59 4.12 -12.01
C HIS A 55 15.03 4.57 -10.61
N VAL A 56 14.48 5.68 -10.12
CA VAL A 56 14.83 6.20 -8.79
C VAL A 56 13.81 5.74 -7.75
N TYR A 57 12.53 5.69 -8.12
CA TYR A 57 11.45 5.24 -7.25
C TYR A 57 10.64 4.15 -7.94
N ILE A 58 10.32 3.10 -7.18
CA ILE A 58 9.50 1.97 -7.61
C ILE A 58 8.53 1.68 -6.49
N GLU A 59 7.24 1.90 -6.73
CA GLU A 59 6.19 1.68 -5.73
C GLU A 59 4.93 1.10 -6.36
N ASN A 60 4.18 0.34 -5.58
CA ASN A 60 2.85 -0.11 -5.97
C ASN A 60 1.84 0.96 -5.58
N VAL A 61 1.21 1.56 -6.59
CA VAL A 61 0.30 2.70 -6.43
C VAL A 61 -1.08 2.32 -6.95
N ARG A 62 -2.12 2.85 -6.31
CA ARG A 62 -3.51 2.71 -6.80
C ARG A 62 -3.66 3.45 -8.14
N PRO A 63 -4.24 2.84 -9.18
CA PRO A 63 -4.38 3.48 -10.50
C PRO A 63 -5.05 4.86 -10.46
N GLN A 64 -6.07 5.03 -9.62
CA GLN A 64 -6.76 6.30 -9.44
C GLN A 64 -5.81 7.45 -9.08
N LYS A 65 -4.81 7.21 -8.22
CA LYS A 65 -3.81 8.22 -7.85
C LYS A 65 -2.89 8.60 -8.99
N VAL A 66 -2.63 7.66 -9.90
CA VAL A 66 -1.86 7.93 -11.12
C VAL A 66 -2.66 8.84 -12.06
N PHE A 67 -3.96 8.58 -12.25
CA PHE A 67 -4.82 9.44 -13.07
C PHE A 67 -4.97 10.85 -12.50
N GLU A 68 -5.20 10.98 -11.19
CA GLU A 68 -5.26 12.28 -10.50
C GLU A 68 -3.97 13.08 -10.70
N ALA A 69 -2.81 12.43 -10.55
CA ALA A 69 -1.51 13.07 -10.78
C ALA A 69 -1.30 13.48 -12.24
N LEU A 70 -1.72 12.64 -13.20
CA LEU A 70 -1.65 12.97 -14.63
C LEU A 70 -2.51 14.18 -14.99
N GLN A 71 -3.75 14.24 -14.48
CA GLN A 71 -4.64 15.39 -14.69
C GLN A 71 -4.04 16.68 -14.12
N TRP A 72 -3.46 16.61 -12.92
CA TRP A 72 -2.77 17.74 -12.32
C TRP A 72 -1.59 18.20 -13.18
N LEU A 73 -0.76 17.27 -13.67
CA LEU A 73 0.36 17.59 -14.56
C LEU A 73 -0.10 18.21 -15.87
N THR A 74 -1.18 17.73 -16.48
CA THR A 74 -1.74 18.35 -17.70
C THR A 74 -2.25 19.77 -17.46
N SER A 75 -2.73 20.06 -16.24
CA SER A 75 -3.28 21.38 -15.89
C SER A 75 -2.20 22.39 -15.44
N ASN A 76 -1.02 21.93 -15.01
CA ASN A 76 0.02 22.74 -14.38
C ASN A 76 1.42 22.61 -15.02
N GLY A 77 1.55 21.84 -16.12
CA GLY A 77 2.80 21.60 -16.84
C GLY A 77 2.85 22.34 -18.15
#